data_AF-A0A3A5UZI3-F1
#
_entry.id   AF-A0A3A5UZI3-F1
#
_cell.length_a   1.000
_cell.length_b   1.000
_cell.length_c   1.000
_cell.angle_alpha   90.00
_cell.angle_beta   90.00
_cell.angle_gamma   90.00
#
_symmetry.space_group_name_H-M   'P 1'
#
loop_
_entity.id
_entity.type
_entity.pdbx_description
1 polymer ?
#
loop_
_entity_poly.entity_id
_entity_poly.type
_entity_poly.pdbx_seq_one_letter_code
_entity_poly.pdbx_strand_id
1 'polypeptide(L)'
;MKENMNERNNEQTIIKVLSIPEDLPELSDSDVKDAQSHHSLSWAHNFMMDRKSGQTHWLTDVGIHLQKVDDDVVRCIAVVSHPYCFANLNMLKLTFETANMKLEVEPYTLVIPYTPEEKNSSMESPGLEVA
;
A
#
# COMPACT_ATOMS: atom_id res chain seq x y z
N MET A 1 38.42 9.96 -36.51
CA MET A 1 37.48 10.40 -35.46
C MET A 1 36.30 11.09 -36.13
N LYS A 2 35.11 10.49 -36.06
CA LYS A 2 33.83 11.15 -36.28
C LYS A 2 32.86 10.47 -35.32
N GLU A 3 32.64 11.07 -34.17
CA GLU A 3 31.61 10.65 -33.22
C GLU A 3 30.27 11.18 -33.73
N ASN A 4 29.35 10.28 -34.07
CA ASN A 4 27.96 10.62 -34.34
C ASN A 4 27.26 10.80 -32.98
N MET A 5 26.96 12.05 -32.64
CA MET A 5 26.17 12.41 -31.48
C MET A 5 24.69 12.18 -31.82
N ASN A 6 24.11 11.10 -31.30
CA ASN A 6 22.68 10.81 -31.45
C ASN A 6 21.90 11.64 -30.42
N GLU A 7 21.23 12.69 -30.89
CA GLU A 7 20.30 13.50 -30.10
C GLU A 7 19.08 12.65 -29.73
N ARG A 8 18.96 12.28 -28.45
CA ARG A 8 17.77 11.60 -27.92
C ARG A 8 16.71 12.65 -27.62
N ASN A 9 15.64 12.65 -28.43
CA ASN A 9 14.42 13.40 -28.17
C ASN A 9 13.85 13.02 -26.81
N ASN A 10 13.90 13.96 -25.86
CA ASN A 10 13.34 13.82 -24.52
C ASN A 10 11.87 14.21 -24.54
N GLU A 11 10.99 13.30 -24.92
CA GLU A 11 9.57 13.41 -24.59
C GLU A 11 9.43 13.21 -23.08
N GLN A 12 9.46 14.30 -22.32
CA GLN A 12 9.09 14.29 -20.91
C GLN A 12 7.62 13.87 -20.81
N THR A 13 7.39 12.58 -20.60
CA THR A 13 6.10 12.08 -20.17
C THR A 13 5.75 12.81 -18.88
N ILE A 14 4.69 13.62 -18.89
CA ILE A 14 4.18 14.26 -17.67
C ILE A 14 3.73 13.12 -16.75
N ILE A 15 4.54 12.79 -15.76
CA ILE A 15 4.17 11.84 -14.71
C ILE A 15 3.05 12.52 -13.92
N LYS A 16 1.82 12.01 -14.06
CA LYS A 16 0.71 12.44 -13.21
C LYS A 16 1.05 12.06 -11.76
N VAL A 17 1.46 13.05 -10.97
CA VAL A 17 1.67 12.88 -9.53
C VAL A 17 0.30 12.60 -8.91
N LEU A 18 0.12 11.41 -8.38
CA LEU A 18 -1.06 11.05 -7.60
C LEU A 18 -0.81 11.48 -6.15
N SER A 19 -1.84 11.99 -5.49
CA SER A 19 -1.80 12.42 -4.09
C SER A 19 -2.77 11.60 -3.26
N ILE A 20 -2.52 11.54 -1.96
CA ILE A 20 -3.49 11.02 -0.99
C ILE A 20 -4.72 11.96 -1.01
N PRO A 21 -5.95 11.41 -0.95
CA PRO A 21 -7.14 12.24 -0.71
C PRO A 21 -6.96 13.10 0.54
N GLU A 22 -7.42 14.35 0.51
CA GLU A 22 -7.32 15.26 1.66
C GLU A 22 -7.96 14.64 2.92
N ASP A 23 -9.10 13.99 2.73
CA ASP A 23 -9.76 13.14 3.73
C ASP A 23 -9.74 11.67 3.27
N LEU A 24 -9.23 10.80 4.14
CA LEU A 24 -9.35 9.35 3.92
C LEU A 24 -10.83 8.92 4.04
N PRO A 25 -11.23 7.82 3.36
CA PRO A 25 -12.60 7.32 3.43
C PRO A 25 -13.07 7.12 4.87
N GLU A 26 -14.30 7.55 5.18
CA GLU A 26 -14.92 7.30 6.48
C GLU A 26 -15.02 5.80 6.76
N LEU A 27 -14.76 5.41 8.01
CA LEU A 27 -14.86 4.03 8.45
C LEU A 27 -16.28 3.71 8.86
N SER A 28 -16.78 2.55 8.45
CA SER A 28 -18.04 2.02 8.98
C SER A 28 -17.88 1.58 10.44
N ASP A 29 -18.98 1.42 11.17
CA ASP A 29 -18.96 0.89 12.55
C ASP A 29 -18.27 -0.49 12.63
N SER A 30 -18.45 -1.32 11.60
CA SER A 30 -17.73 -2.61 11.50
C SER A 30 -16.23 -2.40 11.33
N ASP A 31 -15.80 -1.48 10.47
CA ASP A 31 -14.38 -1.21 10.25
C ASP A 31 -13.72 -0.63 11.51
N VAL A 32 -14.42 0.26 12.23
CA VAL A 32 -13.96 0.80 13.52
C VAL A 32 -13.79 -0.32 14.54
N LYS A 33 -14.79 -1.20 14.66
CA LYS A 33 -14.74 -2.33 15.59
C LYS A 33 -13.60 -3.30 15.25
N ASP A 34 -13.38 -3.56 13.97
CA ASP A 34 -12.32 -4.46 13.52
C ASP A 34 -10.93 -3.84 13.74
N ALA A 35 -10.75 -2.55 13.42
CA ALA A 35 -9.51 -1.81 13.68
C ALA A 35 -9.15 -1.77 15.18
N GLN A 36 -10.15 -1.68 16.06
CA GLN A 36 -9.98 -1.66 17.52
C GLN A 36 -10.00 -3.06 18.16
N SER A 37 -10.15 -4.12 17.36
CA SER A 37 -10.22 -5.49 17.87
C SER A 37 -8.90 -5.94 18.48
N HIS A 38 -8.97 -6.91 19.41
CA HIS A 38 -7.76 -7.52 19.99
C HIS A 38 -6.83 -8.12 18.92
N HIS A 39 -7.39 -8.64 17.83
CA HIS A 39 -6.61 -9.17 16.72
C HIS A 39 -5.77 -8.08 16.05
N SER A 40 -6.39 -6.94 15.70
CA SER A 40 -5.71 -5.82 15.05
C SER A 40 -4.67 -5.15 15.95
N LEU A 41 -4.98 -4.97 17.23
CA LEU A 41 -4.03 -4.42 18.20
C LEU A 41 -2.84 -5.35 18.43
N SER A 42 -3.09 -6.67 18.54
CA SER A 42 -2.02 -7.68 18.64
C SER A 42 -1.13 -7.65 17.40
N TRP A 43 -1.74 -7.55 16.20
CA TRP A 43 -0.99 -7.39 14.96
C TRP A 43 -0.11 -6.13 14.96
N ALA A 44 -0.62 -4.98 15.41
CA ALA A 44 0.15 -3.74 15.47
C ALA A 44 1.33 -3.83 16.44
N HIS A 45 1.15 -4.42 17.61
CA HIS A 45 2.24 -4.66 18.55
C HIS A 45 3.30 -5.62 17.98
N ASN A 46 2.88 -6.74 17.37
CA ASN A 46 3.81 -7.67 16.72
C ASN A 46 4.55 -7.01 15.56
N PHE A 47 3.87 -6.16 14.77
CA PHE A 47 4.50 -5.39 13.72
C PHE A 47 5.70 -4.58 14.25
N MET A 48 5.53 -3.94 15.40
CA MET A 48 6.57 -3.13 16.05
C MET A 48 7.66 -3.98 16.73
N MET A 49 7.31 -5.10 17.37
CA MET A 49 8.28 -5.95 18.08
C MET A 49 9.19 -6.72 17.12
N ASP A 50 8.65 -7.21 16.01
CA ASP A 50 9.37 -8.07 15.06
C ASP A 50 10.32 -7.28 14.14
N ARG A 51 10.29 -5.94 14.22
CA ARG A 51 11.03 -5.05 13.33
C ARG A 51 11.97 -4.12 14.09
N LYS A 52 13.13 -3.89 13.47
CA LYS A 52 14.05 -2.80 13.84
C LYS A 52 13.61 -1.51 13.17
N SER A 53 13.93 -0.38 13.80
CA SER A 53 13.79 0.95 13.19
C SER A 53 14.46 0.99 11.81
N GLY A 54 13.76 1.60 10.85
CA GLY A 54 14.14 1.66 9.43
C GLY A 54 13.63 0.51 8.57
N GLN A 55 13.26 -0.65 9.15
CA GLN A 55 12.74 -1.77 8.36
C GLN A 55 11.34 -1.47 7.80
N THR A 56 11.07 -2.01 6.62
CA THR A 56 9.82 -1.80 5.89
C THR A 56 9.10 -3.11 5.63
N HIS A 57 7.80 -3.03 5.33
CA HIS A 57 6.98 -4.19 5.03
C HIS A 57 5.83 -3.82 4.10
N TRP A 58 5.68 -4.60 3.03
CA TRP A 58 4.59 -4.48 2.08
C TRP A 58 3.42 -5.36 2.52
N LEU A 59 2.27 -4.74 2.78
CA LEU A 59 1.01 -5.40 3.07
C LEU A 59 0.29 -5.67 1.75
N THR A 60 0.65 -6.78 1.11
CA THR A 60 0.15 -7.13 -0.23
C THR A 60 -1.37 -7.10 -0.33
N ASP A 61 -2.06 -7.61 0.68
CA ASP A 61 -3.52 -7.75 0.66
C ASP A 61 -4.26 -6.40 0.67
N VAL A 62 -3.62 -5.35 1.19
CA VAL A 62 -4.23 -4.00 1.33
C VAL A 62 -3.48 -2.93 0.55
N GLY A 63 -2.43 -3.29 -0.19
CA GLY A 63 -1.69 -2.38 -1.06
C GLY A 63 -1.00 -1.22 -0.32
N ILE A 64 -0.46 -1.46 0.88
CA ILE A 64 0.17 -0.44 1.73
C ILE A 64 1.59 -0.85 2.12
N HIS A 65 2.54 0.09 2.02
CA HIS A 65 3.91 -0.09 2.46
C HIS A 65 4.15 0.68 3.76
N LEU A 66 4.51 -0.03 4.82
CA LEU A 66 4.83 0.55 6.11
C LEU A 66 6.34 0.51 6.39
N GLN A 67 6.82 1.48 7.16
CA GLN A 67 8.15 1.55 7.75
C GLN A 67 8.02 1.71 9.26
N LYS A 68 8.75 0.93 10.06
CA LYS A 68 8.95 1.23 11.48
C LYS A 68 9.97 2.37 11.57
N VAL A 69 9.58 3.52 12.13
CA VAL A 69 10.47 4.68 12.29
C VAL A 69 11.25 4.55 13.59
N ASP A 70 10.54 4.33 14.70
CA ASP A 70 11.07 4.12 16.04
C ASP A 70 10.12 3.20 16.84
N ASP A 71 10.08 3.31 18.17
CA ASP A 71 9.34 2.38 19.03
C ASP A 71 7.82 2.64 19.07
N ASP A 72 7.36 3.84 18.69
CA ASP A 72 5.95 4.23 18.69
C ASP A 72 5.49 4.89 17.38
N VAL A 73 6.40 5.10 16.42
CA VAL A 73 6.07 5.70 15.12
C VAL A 73 6.21 4.69 13.98
N VAL A 74 5.14 4.59 13.20
CA VAL A 74 5.08 3.91 11.90
C VAL A 74 4.86 4.95 10.82
N ARG A 75 5.44 4.74 9.65
CA ARG A 75 5.26 5.60 8.48
C ARG A 75 4.71 4.81 7.31
N CYS A 76 3.65 5.30 6.69
CA CYS A 76 3.25 4.88 5.36
C CYS A 76 4.19 5.52 4.35
N ILE A 77 4.87 4.69 3.55
CA ILE A 77 5.77 5.17 2.48
C ILE A 77 5.14 5.03 1.10
N ALA A 78 4.16 4.13 0.95
CA ALA A 78 3.40 4.00 -0.29
C ALA A 78 2.02 3.39 -0.06
N VAL A 79 1.05 3.77 -0.89
CA VAL A 79 -0.28 3.15 -0.95
C VAL A 79 -0.77 3.08 -2.39
N VAL A 80 -1.47 2.02 -2.74
CA VAL A 80 -2.10 1.87 -4.06
C VAL A 80 -3.31 2.81 -4.19
N SER A 81 -3.45 3.45 -5.35
CA SER A 81 -4.53 4.36 -5.73
C SER A 81 -5.86 3.62 -5.95
N HIS A 82 -6.37 2.97 -4.91
CA HIS A 82 -7.62 2.23 -4.94
C HIS A 82 -8.42 2.52 -3.66
N PRO A 83 -9.75 2.75 -3.74
CA PRO A 83 -10.56 3.11 -2.56
C PRO A 83 -10.42 2.13 -1.39
N TYR A 84 -10.35 0.82 -1.68
CA TYR A 84 -10.09 -0.21 -0.68
C TYR A 84 -8.77 0.00 0.07
N CYS A 85 -7.70 0.37 -0.62
CA CYS A 85 -6.40 0.62 0.00
C CYS A 85 -6.43 1.89 0.88
N PHE A 86 -7.13 2.94 0.46
CA PHE A 86 -7.30 4.14 1.28
C PHE A 86 -8.16 3.90 2.53
N ALA A 87 -9.22 3.09 2.42
CA ALA A 87 -10.02 2.70 3.57
C ALA A 87 -9.17 1.90 4.58
N ASN A 88 -8.39 0.92 4.11
CA ASN A 88 -7.47 0.18 4.96
C ASN A 88 -6.35 1.06 5.56
N LEU A 89 -5.89 2.08 4.85
CA LEU A 89 -4.96 3.06 5.42
C LEU A 89 -5.59 3.81 6.60
N ASN A 90 -6.88 4.17 6.51
CA ASN A 90 -7.60 4.79 7.62
C ASN A 90 -7.82 3.81 8.78
N MET A 91 -8.13 2.54 8.49
CA MET A 91 -8.22 1.48 9.52
C MET A 91 -6.89 1.27 10.24
N LEU A 92 -5.77 1.25 9.51
CA LEU A 92 -4.43 1.15 10.10
C LEU A 92 -4.11 2.36 10.96
N LYS A 93 -4.46 3.57 10.52
CA LYS A 93 -4.31 4.80 11.31
C LYS A 93 -5.02 4.65 12.66
N LEU A 94 -6.29 4.24 12.65
CA LEU A 94 -7.07 4.01 13.86
C LEU A 94 -6.50 2.87 14.73
N THR A 95 -6.03 1.79 14.10
CA THR A 95 -5.43 0.64 14.81
C THR A 95 -4.17 1.08 15.57
N PHE A 96 -3.26 1.77 14.90
CA PHE A 96 -2.03 2.27 15.52
C PHE A 96 -2.34 3.30 16.62
N GLU A 97 -3.25 4.24 16.37
CA GLU A 97 -3.67 5.23 17.37
C GLU A 97 -4.24 4.56 18.63
N THR A 98 -5.10 3.55 18.45
CA THR A 98 -5.67 2.77 19.55
C THR A 98 -4.60 1.97 20.30
N ALA A 99 -3.53 1.55 19.62
CA ALA A 99 -2.36 0.89 20.22
C ALA A 99 -1.34 1.88 20.86
N ASN A 100 -1.70 3.16 20.99
CA ASN A 100 -0.82 4.25 21.45
C ASN A 100 0.42 4.45 20.56
N MET A 101 0.26 4.30 19.25
CA MET A 101 1.29 4.51 18.24
C MET A 101 0.82 5.56 17.22
N LYS A 102 1.76 6.19 16.53
CA LYS A 102 1.49 7.17 15.48
C LYS A 102 1.71 6.55 14.11
N LEU A 103 0.74 6.71 13.20
CA LEU A 103 0.94 6.47 11.76
C LEU A 103 1.16 7.80 11.02
N GLU A 104 2.35 7.99 10.46
CA GLU A 104 2.67 9.11 9.57
C GLU A 104 2.25 8.79 8.13
N VAL A 105 1.46 9.66 7.51
CA VAL A 105 1.01 9.51 6.11
C VAL A 105 1.67 10.59 5.26
N GLU A 106 1.28 11.85 5.44
CA GLU A 106 1.94 12.99 4.81
C GLU A 106 3.18 13.43 5.61
N PRO A 107 4.25 13.95 4.98
CA PRO A 107 4.43 14.15 3.53
C PRO A 107 5.10 12.97 2.81
N TYR A 108 5.12 11.78 3.41
CA TYR A 108 6.01 10.69 2.99
C TYR A 108 5.39 9.68 2.03
N THR A 109 4.05 9.62 1.98
CA THR A 109 3.35 8.56 1.26
C THR A 109 3.33 8.83 -0.24
N LEU A 110 3.86 7.89 -1.02
CA LEU A 110 3.71 7.89 -2.47
C LEU A 110 2.46 7.12 -2.90
N VAL A 111 1.66 7.69 -3.79
CA VAL A 111 0.51 6.98 -4.35
C VAL A 111 0.90 6.20 -5.60
N ILE A 112 0.79 4.87 -5.52
CA ILE A 112 1.09 3.93 -6.61
C ILE A 112 -0.16 3.79 -7.49
N PRO A 113 -0.09 4.02 -8.82
CA PRO A 113 -1.21 3.76 -9.71
C PRO A 113 -1.70 2.31 -9.60
N TYR A 114 -3.01 2.13 -9.45
CA TYR A 114 -3.61 0.80 -9.48
C TYR A 114 -3.59 0.23 -10.91
N THR A 115 -3.04 -0.98 -11.06
CA THR A 115 -3.09 -1.74 -12.32
C THR A 115 -3.87 -3.03 -12.06
N PRO A 116 -5.06 -3.21 -12.67
CA PRO A 116 -5.78 -4.47 -12.56
C PRO A 116 -4.93 -5.60 -13.14
N GLU A 117 -4.82 -6.72 -12.45
CA GLU A 117 -4.20 -7.91 -13.04
C GLU A 117 -5.06 -8.39 -14.22
N GLU A 118 -4.46 -8.54 -15.39
CA GLU A 118 -5.08 -9.25 -16.51
C GLU A 118 -5.27 -10.70 -16.08
N LYS A 119 -6.51 -11.10 -15.79
CA LYS A 119 -6.84 -12.49 -15.50
C LYS A 119 -6.50 -13.33 -16.73
N ASN A 120 -5.33 -13.97 -16.72
CA ASN A 120 -5.00 -15.03 -17.68
C ASN A 120 -5.94 -16.22 -17.43
N SER A 121 -7.08 -16.22 -18.13
CA SER A 121 -8.02 -17.32 -18.24
C SER A 121 -7.33 -18.51 -18.94
N SER A 122 -6.50 -19.25 -18.21
CA SER A 122 -5.97 -20.55 -18.62
C SER A 122 -6.71 -21.66 -17.87
N MET A 123 -7.97 -21.87 -18.23
CA MET A 123 -8.57 -23.21 -18.17
C MET A 123 -8.53 -23.78 -19.58
N GLU A 124 -7.36 -24.29 -19.99
CA GLU A 124 -7.32 -25.29 -21.05
C GLU A 124 -7.98 -26.56 -20.49
N SER A 125 -9.26 -26.77 -20.81
CA SER A 125 -9.87 -28.09 -20.67
C SER A 125 -9.24 -29.03 -21.70
N PRO A 126 -8.65 -30.18 -21.29
CA PRO A 126 -8.10 -31.14 -22.23
C PRO A 126 -9.18 -31.66 -23.18
N GLY A 127 -8.88 -31.67 -24.48
CA GLY A 127 -9.76 -32.17 -25.52
C GLY A 127 -10.19 -33.62 -25.24
N LEU A 128 -11.50 -33.84 -25.19
CA LEU A 128 -12.08 -35.19 -25.18
C LEU A 128 -12.10 -35.68 -26.64
N GLU A 129 -11.08 -36.45 -27.03
CA GLU A 129 -11.10 -37.15 -28.32
C GLU A 129 -12.10 -38.31 -28.25
N VAL A 130 -13.00 -38.36 -29.23
CA VAL A 130 -13.98 -39.44 -29.43
C VAL A 130 -13.29 -40.66 -30.04
N ALA A 131 -13.52 -41.83 -29.46
CA ALA A 131 -13.20 -43.13 -30.05
C ALA A 131 -14.46 -44.02 -30.05
#